data_AF-A0A6B3HBK7-F1
#
_entry.id   AF-A0A6B3HBK7-F1
#
_cell.length_a   1.000
_cell.length_b   1.000
_cell.length_c   1.000
_cell.angle_alpha   90.00
_cell.angle_beta   90.00
_cell.angle_gamma   90.00
#
_symmetry.space_group_name_H-M   'P 1'
#
loop_
_entity.id
_entity.type
_entity.pdbx_description
1 polymer ?
#
loop_
_entity_poly.entity_id
_entity_poly.type
_entity_poly.pdbx_seq_one_letter_code
_entity_poly.pdbx_strand_id
1 'polypeptide(L)'
;KAEAEHVTLGWAVSPGQAMCMASDQDVRALTKKIDAMWALGVRVFQLQFQDVSYSEWHCDLDAETFGSGPKAAARAQAKVAGAVARHL
;
A
#
# COMPACT_ATOMS: atom_id res chain seq x y z
N LYS A 1 -20.97 -5.87 15.12
CA LYS A 1 -20.30 -6.81 16.05
C LYS A 1 -19.07 -6.18 16.70
N ALA A 2 -18.08 -5.68 15.96
CA ALA A 2 -16.87 -5.08 16.54
C ALA A 2 -17.16 -3.90 17.49
N GLU A 3 -17.98 -2.94 17.08
CA GLU A 3 -18.34 -1.77 17.92
C GLU A 3 -19.01 -2.15 19.24
N ALA A 4 -19.92 -3.14 19.21
CA ALA A 4 -20.61 -3.64 20.40
C ALA A 4 -19.66 -4.31 21.41
N GLU A 5 -18.47 -4.74 20.95
CA GLU A 5 -17.43 -5.36 21.77
C GLU A 5 -16.27 -4.38 22.05
N HIS A 6 -16.45 -3.08 21.80
CA HIS A 6 -15.40 -2.05 21.92
C HIS A 6 -14.14 -2.32 21.09
N VAL A 7 -14.28 -3.00 19.95
CA VAL A 7 -13.18 -3.29 19.02
C VAL A 7 -13.29 -2.41 17.78
N THR A 8 -12.15 -1.87 17.33
CA THR A 8 -12.07 -1.16 16.05
C THR A 8 -11.74 -2.13 14.91
N LEU A 9 -12.60 -2.21 13.91
CA LEU A 9 -12.36 -3.02 12.72
C LEU A 9 -11.33 -2.35 11.80
N GLY A 10 -10.18 -3.01 11.60
CA GLY A 10 -9.19 -2.65 10.60
C GLY A 10 -9.27 -3.51 9.35
N TRP A 11 -8.97 -2.92 8.20
CA TRP A 11 -8.75 -3.66 6.96
C TRP A 11 -7.30 -3.55 6.52
N ALA A 12 -6.68 -4.71 6.26
CA ALA A 12 -5.29 -4.79 5.83
C ALA A 12 -5.20 -5.21 4.36
N VAL A 13 -4.22 -4.66 3.64
CA VAL A 13 -3.93 -5.02 2.25
C VAL A 13 -2.42 -5.11 2.03
N SER A 14 -1.99 -6.10 1.24
CA SER A 14 -0.59 -6.34 0.89
C SER A 14 -0.36 -6.09 -0.61
N PRO A 15 -0.11 -4.83 -1.03
CA PRO A 15 0.00 -4.52 -2.46
C PRO A 15 1.34 -4.93 -3.08
N GLY A 16 2.38 -5.17 -2.27
CA GLY A 16 3.77 -5.24 -2.72
C GLY A 16 4.13 -6.35 -3.71
N GLN A 17 3.32 -7.41 -3.85
CA GLN A 17 3.63 -8.53 -4.76
C GLN A 17 3.22 -8.30 -6.22
N ALA A 18 2.27 -7.39 -6.47
CA ALA A 18 1.70 -7.20 -7.82
C ALA A 18 1.62 -5.72 -8.23
N MET A 19 1.98 -4.81 -7.32
CA MET A 19 1.95 -3.37 -7.56
C MET A 19 3.31 -2.89 -8.06
N CYS A 20 3.33 -2.06 -9.09
CA CYS A 20 4.46 -1.23 -9.43
C CYS A 20 4.39 0.07 -8.61
N MET A 21 5.24 0.24 -7.60
CA MET A 21 5.12 1.32 -6.60
C MET A 21 5.35 2.71 -7.21
N ALA A 22 6.18 2.81 -8.25
CA ALA A 22 6.45 4.00 -9.03
C ALA A 22 5.25 4.38 -9.91
N SER A 23 4.44 3.42 -10.35
CA SER A 23 3.28 3.66 -11.22
C SER A 23 2.17 4.42 -10.51
N ASP A 24 1.84 5.61 -11.02
CA ASP A 24 0.70 6.37 -10.54
C ASP A 24 -0.64 5.70 -10.86
N GLN A 25 -0.69 4.87 -11.90
CA GLN A 25 -1.88 4.07 -12.20
C GLN A 25 -2.16 3.06 -11.10
N ASP A 26 -1.13 2.38 -10.61
CA ASP A 26 -1.28 1.37 -9.57
C ASP A 26 -1.58 2.01 -8.22
N VAL A 27 -0.97 3.17 -7.93
CA VAL A 27 -1.33 3.95 -6.73
C VAL A 27 -2.81 4.35 -6.78
N ARG A 28 -3.33 4.79 -7.94
CA ARG A 28 -4.77 5.10 -8.11
C ARG A 28 -5.65 3.86 -7.97
N ALA A 29 -5.21 2.70 -8.45
CA ALA A 29 -5.95 1.46 -8.26
C ALA A 29 -6.07 1.09 -6.77
N LEU A 30 -4.98 1.26 -6.02
CA LEU A 30 -4.97 1.07 -4.57
C LEU A 30 -5.92 2.04 -3.85
N THR A 31 -5.86 3.35 -4.15
CA THR A 31 -6.76 4.32 -3.49
C THR A 31 -8.22 4.10 -3.86
N LYS A 32 -8.53 3.71 -5.10
CA LYS A 32 -9.90 3.30 -5.49
C LYS A 32 -10.39 2.10 -4.68
N LYS A 33 -9.53 1.13 -4.38
CA LYS A 33 -9.89 0.01 -3.50
C LYS A 33 -10.14 0.49 -2.06
N ILE A 34 -9.34 1.42 -1.57
CA ILE A 34 -9.52 2.05 -0.26
C ILE A 34 -10.86 2.80 -0.19
N ASP A 35 -11.23 3.56 -1.23
CA ASP A 35 -12.54 4.23 -1.34
C ASP A 35 -13.69 3.24 -1.24
N ALA A 36 -13.57 2.09 -1.90
CA ALA A 36 -14.58 1.03 -1.82
C ALA A 36 -14.70 0.48 -0.39
N MET A 37 -13.59 0.29 0.32
CA MET A 37 -13.62 -0.15 1.72
C MET A 37 -14.15 0.94 2.66
N TRP A 38 -13.86 2.20 2.37
CA TRP A 38 -14.41 3.35 3.09
C TRP A 38 -15.93 3.44 2.93
N ALA A 39 -16.45 3.24 1.72
CA ALA A 39 -17.89 3.20 1.45
C ALA A 39 -18.60 2.06 2.21
N LEU A 40 -17.89 0.98 2.52
CA LEU A 40 -18.37 -0.13 3.35
C LEU A 40 -18.26 0.12 4.87
N GLY A 41 -17.77 1.29 5.29
CA GLY A 41 -17.68 1.70 6.70
C GLY A 41 -16.32 1.43 7.38
N VAL A 42 -15.32 0.92 6.66
CA VAL A 42 -13.96 0.76 7.22
C VAL A 42 -13.33 2.13 7.44
N ARG A 43 -12.69 2.33 8.60
CA ARG A 43 -11.98 3.58 8.95
C ARG A 43 -10.53 3.38 9.37
N VAL A 44 -10.11 2.15 9.64
CA VAL A 44 -8.72 1.82 9.98
C VAL A 44 -8.13 0.97 8.87
N PHE A 45 -6.98 1.40 8.36
CA PHE A 45 -6.31 0.81 7.21
C PHE A 45 -4.88 0.43 7.57
N GLN A 46 -4.46 -0.77 7.15
CA GLN A 46 -3.08 -1.23 7.30
C GLN A 46 -2.52 -1.61 5.92
N LEU A 47 -1.46 -0.91 5.50
CA LEU A 47 -0.67 -1.29 4.33
C LEU A 47 0.45 -2.22 4.78
N GLN A 48 0.56 -3.38 4.14
CA GLN A 48 1.56 -4.38 4.49
C GLN A 48 2.51 -4.62 3.32
N PHE A 49 3.80 -4.46 3.57
CA PHE A 49 4.86 -4.76 2.62
C PHE A 49 5.70 -5.95 3.10
N GLN A 50 5.01 -7.02 3.50
CA GLN A 50 5.61 -8.29 3.91
C GLN A 50 6.00 -9.13 2.69
N ASP A 51 7.00 -10.00 2.86
CA ASP A 51 7.46 -10.95 1.85
C ASP A 51 7.88 -10.31 0.51
N VAL A 52 8.34 -9.06 0.53
CA VAL A 52 8.88 -8.39 -0.66
C VAL A 52 10.39 -8.51 -0.70
N SER A 53 10.93 -8.87 -1.86
CA SER A 53 12.36 -8.83 -2.10
C SER A 53 12.83 -7.37 -2.11
N TYR A 54 13.96 -7.10 -1.44
CA TYR A 54 14.58 -5.77 -1.46
C TYR A 54 15.50 -5.56 -2.67
N SER A 55 15.66 -6.60 -3.50
CA SER A 55 16.53 -6.60 -4.68
C SER A 55 15.81 -7.02 -5.96
N GLU A 56 14.67 -7.69 -5.85
CA GLU A 56 13.85 -8.11 -6.98
C GLU A 56 12.55 -7.34 -6.96
N TRP A 57 12.32 -6.57 -8.01
CA TRP A 57 11.13 -5.75 -8.17
C TRP A 57 10.09 -6.48 -9.00
N HIS A 58 8.81 -6.21 -8.74
CA HIS A 58 7.72 -6.71 -9.57
C HIS A 58 7.73 -6.10 -10.98
N CYS A 59 8.18 -4.85 -11.11
CA CYS A 59 8.27 -4.12 -12.38
C CYS A 59 9.64 -3.43 -12.51
N ASP A 60 10.10 -3.26 -13.75
CA ASP A 60 11.38 -2.59 -14.03
C ASP A 60 11.37 -1.10 -13.63
N LEU A 61 10.21 -0.45 -13.72
CA LEU A 61 10.05 0.97 -13.38
C LEU A 61 10.38 1.27 -11.90
N ASP A 62 10.15 0.33 -10.99
CA ASP A 62 10.53 0.49 -9.57
C ASP A 62 12.05 0.51 -9.40
N ALA A 63 12.75 -0.38 -10.12
CA ALA A 63 14.21 -0.43 -10.13
C ALA A 63 14.79 0.86 -10.72
N GLU A 64 14.22 1.35 -11.82
CA GLU A 64 14.62 2.61 -12.48
C GLU A 64 14.39 3.84 -11.59
N THR A 65 13.28 3.87 -10.85
CA THR A 65 12.88 5.03 -10.04
C THR A 65 13.58 5.06 -8.68
N PHE A 66 13.68 3.91 -8.00
CA PHE A 66 14.12 3.84 -6.61
C PHE A 66 15.54 3.26 -6.45
N GLY A 67 16.03 2.51 -7.44
CA GLY A 67 17.26 1.73 -7.35
C GLY A 67 17.02 0.35 -6.73
N SER A 68 18.03 -0.19 -6.05
CA SER A 68 17.95 -1.49 -5.38
C SER A 68 18.37 -1.42 -3.91
N GLY A 69 18.04 -2.48 -3.17
CA GLY A 69 18.40 -2.64 -1.76
C GLY A 69 17.39 -2.01 -0.79
N PRO A 70 17.62 -2.20 0.54
CA PRO A 70 16.64 -1.85 1.56
C PRO A 70 16.24 -0.37 1.57
N LYS A 71 17.16 0.55 1.24
CA LYS A 71 16.86 1.99 1.18
C LYS A 71 15.95 2.33 0.00
N ALA A 72 16.13 1.68 -1.15
CA ALA A 72 15.25 1.85 -2.31
C ALA A 72 13.84 1.34 -1.98
N ALA A 73 13.73 0.14 -1.41
CA ALA A 73 12.47 -0.43 -0.94
C ALA A 73 11.75 0.46 0.07
N ALA A 74 12.46 0.99 1.08
CA ALA A 74 11.88 1.90 2.05
C ALA A 74 11.33 3.18 1.40
N ARG A 75 12.03 3.74 0.40
CA ARG A 75 11.54 4.92 -0.35
C ARG A 75 10.28 4.61 -1.15
N ALA A 76 10.25 3.46 -1.82
CA ALA A 76 9.09 3.01 -2.61
C ALA A 76 7.85 2.82 -1.71
N GLN A 77 8.02 2.10 -0.59
CA GLN A 77 6.95 1.86 0.38
C GLN A 77 6.45 3.17 1.02
N ALA A 78 7.37 4.07 1.37
CA ALA A 78 7.03 5.39 1.91
C ALA A 78 6.25 6.25 0.90
N LYS A 79 6.58 6.18 -0.40
CA LYS A 79 5.84 6.88 -1.47
C LYS A 79 4.39 6.42 -1.51
N VAL A 80 4.15 5.10 -1.49
CA VAL A 80 2.80 4.51 -1.51
C VAL A 80 2.04 4.83 -0.23
N ALA A 81 2.64 4.61 0.94
CA ALA A 81 2.00 4.89 2.23
C ALA A 81 1.67 6.38 2.39
N GLY A 82 2.57 7.28 1.98
CA GLY A 82 2.32 8.72 2.00
C GLY A 82 1.23 9.16 1.02
N ALA A 83 1.12 8.51 -0.14
CA ALA A 83 0.03 8.78 -1.08
C ALA A 83 -1.34 8.38 -0.50
N VAL A 84 -1.42 7.20 0.11
CA VAL A 84 -2.63 6.73 0.80
C VAL A 84 -3.00 7.65 1.97
N ALA A 85 -2.04 8.04 2.79
CA ALA A 85 -2.28 8.92 3.94
C ALA A 85 -2.78 10.33 3.55
N ARG A 86 -2.45 10.82 2.35
CA ARG A 86 -2.98 12.09 1.83
C ARG A 86 -4.37 11.95 1.18
N HIS A 87 -4.73 10.74 0.78
CA HIS A 87 -6.00 10.44 0.12
C HIS A 87 -7.14 10.22 1.12
N LEU A 88 -6.82 9.63 2.28
CA LEU A 88 -7.71 9.48 3.43
C LEU A 88 -7.92 10.80 4.17
#